data_AF-A0A256YNW8-F1
#
_entry.id   AF-A0A256YNW8-F1
#
_cell.length_a   1.000
_cell.length_b   1.000
_cell.length_c   1.000
_cell.angle_alpha   90.00
_cell.angle_beta   90.00
_cell.angle_gamma   90.00
#
_symmetry.space_group_name_H-M   'P 1'
#
loop_
_entity.id
_entity.type
_entity.pdbx_description
1 polymer ?
#
loop_
_entity_poly.entity_id
_entity_poly.type
_entity_poly.pdbx_seq_one_letter_code
_entity_poly.pdbx_strand_id
1 'polypeptide(L)'
;MRIGVENKEKEIELIFSILNKKIGEERYLDEILIEMIKKNVSTSDLLFLIFKELKQRNLMEGSGRISKILEKINEEIKNEIKKKILERLEKNRKLFVTPLDVTKYFQCPRRLWLEKIVLAKQYKEKVGKVWDGELVHYATHLFIVNRGKDEISKIIENAVEQAFEKYKNKITLEKERVIDFLWSIDNFLKEENFEIIFSEKQLESIKIGLVGKPDIIGIKKDGNVVAMDVKFGEIGKKGIKKEHLIQNIGESLLVENFFRKEVNECFLIYFSSNATASIQINEKDKKEFLKLKRSIEKLVKTNKIPPKSKLPNYRKRVCQGCHVRKSCENIENYRRIRF
;
A
#
# COMPACT_ATOMS: atom_id res chain seq x y z
N MET A 1 -9.75 -4.38 -6.86
CA MET A 1 -10.67 -3.29 -7.21
C MET A 1 -11.98 -3.52 -6.49
N ARG A 2 -12.53 -2.50 -5.84
CA ARG A 2 -13.86 -2.54 -5.23
C ARG A 2 -14.58 -1.22 -5.41
N ILE A 3 -15.91 -1.22 -5.35
CA ILE A 3 -16.73 0.00 -5.40
C ILE A 3 -17.22 0.29 -4.00
N GLY A 4 -17.03 1.52 -3.54
CA GLY A 4 -17.40 1.95 -2.20
C GLY A 4 -16.38 1.56 -1.13
N VAL A 5 -16.66 2.05 0.07
CA VAL A 5 -15.89 1.77 1.28
C VAL A 5 -16.46 0.50 1.92
N GLU A 6 -15.60 -0.43 2.33
CA GLU A 6 -16.02 -1.58 3.16
C GLU A 6 -16.50 -1.11 4.54
N ASN A 7 -17.17 -1.96 5.32
CA ASN A 7 -17.68 -1.58 6.65
C ASN A 7 -16.54 -0.97 7.51
N LYS A 8 -16.73 0.27 7.96
CA LYS A 8 -15.77 1.06 8.76
C LYS A 8 -16.17 1.23 10.23
N GLU A 9 -17.23 0.59 10.69
CA GLU A 9 -17.70 0.71 12.08
C GLU A 9 -16.59 0.41 13.10
N LYS A 10 -15.89 -0.72 12.95
CA LYS A 10 -14.80 -1.10 13.85
C LYS A 10 -13.68 -0.07 13.89
N GLU A 11 -13.32 0.53 12.74
CA GLU A 11 -12.29 1.57 12.67
C GLU A 11 -12.75 2.86 13.35
N ILE A 12 -14.02 3.24 13.19
CA ILE A 12 -14.63 4.40 13.86
C ILE A 12 -14.57 4.20 15.39
N GLU A 13 -14.95 3.02 15.88
CA GLU A 13 -14.88 2.70 17.33
C GLU A 13 -13.44 2.75 17.86
N LEU A 14 -12.48 2.23 17.10
CA LEU A 14 -11.06 2.31 17.46
C LEU A 14 -10.58 3.76 17.53
N ILE A 15 -11.01 4.62 16.60
CA ILE A 15 -10.68 6.05 16.64
C ILE A 15 -11.27 6.71 17.88
N PHE A 16 -12.55 6.49 18.19
CA PHE A 16 -13.13 7.02 19.43
C PHE A 16 -12.43 6.52 20.68
N SER A 17 -12.01 5.25 20.72
CA SER A 17 -11.21 4.70 21.81
C SER A 17 -9.87 5.43 21.96
N ILE A 18 -9.19 5.73 20.85
CA ILE A 18 -7.93 6.50 20.85
C ILE A 18 -8.15 7.92 21.39
N LEU A 19 -9.21 8.60 20.94
CA LEU A 19 -9.51 9.97 21.33
C LEU A 19 -9.91 10.09 22.81
N ASN A 20 -10.68 9.13 23.34
CA ASN A 20 -11.13 9.14 24.73
C ASN A 20 -10.05 8.77 25.77
N LYS A 21 -8.86 8.30 25.37
CA LYS A 21 -7.81 7.91 26.32
C LYS A 21 -7.13 9.07 27.04
N LYS A 22 -7.09 10.25 26.43
CA LYS A 22 -6.32 11.42 26.88
C LYS A 22 -7.19 12.68 26.75
N ILE A 23 -8.31 12.68 27.46
CA ILE A 23 -9.25 13.80 27.49
C ILE A 23 -8.61 14.96 28.26
N GLY A 24 -8.79 16.19 27.79
CA GLY A 24 -8.22 17.38 28.40
C GLY A 24 -6.74 17.61 28.09
N GLU A 25 -6.06 16.67 27.43
CA GLU A 25 -4.67 16.82 26.99
C GLU A 25 -4.60 17.32 25.54
N GLU A 26 -3.68 18.24 25.27
CA GLU A 26 -3.29 18.57 23.90
C GLU A 26 -2.45 17.44 23.33
N ARG A 27 -2.77 17.01 22.10
CA ARG A 27 -2.03 15.98 21.38
C ARG A 27 -1.67 16.43 19.98
N TYR A 28 -0.47 16.09 19.56
CA TYR A 28 -0.06 16.25 18.17
C TYR A 28 -0.79 15.23 17.28
N LEU A 29 -1.22 15.69 16.12
CA LEU A 29 -1.90 14.87 15.12
C LEU A 29 -1.07 13.63 14.74
N ASP A 30 0.25 13.79 14.61
CA ASP A 30 1.16 12.72 14.26
C ASP A 30 1.10 11.56 15.27
N GLU A 31 1.00 11.87 16.57
CA GLU A 31 0.88 10.86 17.62
C GLU A 31 -0.42 10.06 17.49
N ILE A 32 -1.52 10.74 17.17
CA ILE A 32 -2.83 10.11 16.98
C ILE A 32 -2.78 9.19 15.75
N LEU A 33 -2.19 9.64 14.65
CA LEU A 33 -2.05 8.86 13.41
C LEU A 33 -1.13 7.65 13.62
N ILE A 34 -0.04 7.81 14.39
CA ILE A 34 0.84 6.70 14.80
C ILE A 34 0.08 5.68 15.68
N GLU A 35 -0.77 6.13 16.60
CA GLU A 35 -1.59 5.22 17.42
C GLU A 35 -2.63 4.48 16.56
N MET A 36 -3.24 5.18 15.60
CA MET A 36 -4.19 4.61 14.64
C MET A 36 -3.57 3.49 13.81
N ILE A 37 -2.41 3.73 13.20
CA ILE A 37 -1.74 2.70 12.38
C ILE A 37 -1.26 1.51 13.22
N LYS A 38 -0.81 1.75 14.47
CA LYS A 38 -0.48 0.68 15.43
C LYS A 38 -1.70 -0.20 15.73
N LYS A 39 -2.89 0.41 15.81
CA LYS A 39 -4.19 -0.27 16.00
C LYS A 39 -4.84 -0.76 14.71
N ASN A 40 -4.12 -0.77 13.59
CA ASN A 40 -4.59 -1.22 12.28
C ASN A 40 -5.81 -0.45 11.75
N VAL A 41 -5.97 0.82 12.14
CA VAL A 41 -6.89 1.72 11.45
C VAL A 41 -6.27 2.07 10.10
N SER A 42 -7.01 1.80 9.03
CA SER A 42 -6.49 1.82 7.66
C SER A 42 -6.55 3.21 7.01
N THR A 43 -7.38 4.10 7.54
CA THR A 43 -7.59 5.41 6.92
C THR A 43 -7.66 6.52 7.95
N SER A 44 -6.93 7.61 7.70
CA SER A 44 -7.07 8.82 8.50
C SER A 44 -8.28 9.65 8.06
N ASP A 45 -8.88 9.41 6.89
CA ASP A 45 -10.06 10.15 6.43
C ASP A 45 -11.22 10.10 7.44
N LEU A 46 -11.39 8.96 8.14
CA LEU A 46 -12.38 8.81 9.22
C LEU A 46 -12.08 9.72 10.41
N LEU A 47 -10.82 9.86 10.82
CA LEU A 47 -10.42 10.75 11.91
C LEU A 47 -10.85 12.19 11.62
N PHE A 48 -10.58 12.67 10.39
CA PHE A 48 -10.93 14.04 10.03
C PHE A 48 -12.44 14.25 9.87
N LEU A 49 -13.18 13.22 9.47
CA LEU A 49 -14.65 13.26 9.50
C LEU A 49 -15.16 13.35 10.95
N ILE A 50 -14.60 12.57 11.87
CA ILE A 50 -14.93 12.62 13.30
C ILE A 50 -14.58 13.98 13.88
N PHE A 51 -13.37 14.50 13.63
CA PHE A 51 -12.95 15.82 14.08
C PHE A 51 -13.88 16.93 13.60
N LYS A 52 -14.37 16.85 12.36
CA LYS A 52 -15.34 17.82 11.86
C LYS A 52 -16.63 17.82 12.71
N GLU A 53 -17.18 16.64 12.99
CA GLU A 53 -18.41 16.52 13.78
C GLU A 53 -18.21 16.91 15.26
N LEU A 54 -17.05 16.58 15.85
CA LEU A 54 -16.71 16.97 17.23
C LEU A 54 -16.55 18.49 17.36
N LYS A 55 -15.90 19.14 16.40
CA LYS A 55 -15.77 20.61 16.37
C LYS A 55 -17.12 21.31 16.26
N GLN A 56 -18.04 20.79 15.44
CA GLN A 56 -19.40 21.35 15.32
C GLN A 56 -20.21 21.27 16.62
N ARG A 57 -19.84 20.36 17.52
CA ARG A 57 -20.47 20.17 18.84
C ARG A 57 -19.70 20.84 19.97
N ASN A 58 -18.63 21.58 19.67
CA ASN A 58 -17.73 22.16 20.67
C ASN A 58 -17.12 21.12 21.62
N LEU A 59 -16.88 19.88 21.15
CA LEU A 59 -16.27 18.79 21.94
C LEU A 59 -14.76 18.66 21.71
N MET A 60 -14.23 19.48 20.81
CA MET A 60 -12.84 19.45 20.40
C MET A 60 -12.37 20.87 20.08
N GLU A 61 -11.20 21.21 20.58
CA GLU A 61 -10.45 22.40 20.23
C GLU A 61 -9.15 22.05 19.49
N GLY A 62 -8.56 23.06 18.86
CA GLY A 62 -7.27 22.95 18.19
C GLY A 62 -7.35 23.24 16.68
N SER A 63 -6.23 23.73 16.17
CA SER A 63 -6.05 24.06 14.76
C SER A 63 -4.75 23.42 14.24
N GLY A 64 -4.75 23.05 12.95
CA GLY A 64 -3.56 22.50 12.30
C GLY A 64 -3.12 21.15 12.90
N ARG A 65 -1.98 21.17 13.61
CA ARG A 65 -1.25 19.98 14.08
C ARG A 65 -1.61 19.54 15.49
N ILE A 66 -2.35 20.35 16.26
CA ILE A 66 -2.70 20.06 17.65
C ILE A 66 -4.21 19.86 17.75
N SER A 67 -4.61 18.86 18.54
CA SER A 67 -6.00 18.59 18.88
C SER A 67 -6.15 18.33 20.37
N LYS A 68 -7.21 18.88 20.96
CA LYS A 68 -7.61 18.66 22.35
C LYS A 68 -9.05 18.22 22.39
N ILE A 69 -9.31 17.04 22.96
CA ILE A 69 -10.68 16.57 23.23
C ILE A 69 -11.09 17.13 24.58
N LEU A 70 -12.16 17.91 24.62
CA LEU A 70 -12.53 18.68 25.82
C LEU A 70 -13.19 17.81 26.88
N GLU A 71 -14.03 16.87 26.45
CA GLU A 71 -14.79 15.99 27.33
C GLU A 71 -14.93 14.59 26.73
N LYS A 72 -15.36 13.64 27.58
CA LYS A 72 -15.55 12.26 27.16
C LYS A 72 -16.67 12.16 26.12
N ILE A 73 -16.35 11.61 24.96
CA ILE A 73 -17.34 11.33 23.92
C ILE A 73 -18.15 10.12 24.38
N ASN A 74 -19.39 10.35 24.82
CA ASN A 74 -20.31 9.31 25.31
C ASN A 74 -20.87 8.45 24.15
N GLU A 75 -21.49 7.32 24.48
CA GLU A 75 -21.99 6.35 23.48
C GLU A 75 -23.09 6.93 22.57
N GLU A 76 -23.93 7.83 23.09
CA GLU A 76 -24.97 8.48 22.31
C GLU A 76 -24.36 9.33 21.18
N ILE A 77 -23.41 10.21 21.53
CA ILE A 77 -22.69 11.06 20.58
C ILE A 77 -21.89 10.22 19.59
N LYS A 78 -21.21 9.16 20.05
CA LYS A 78 -20.48 8.25 19.16
C LYS A 78 -21.40 7.63 18.12
N ASN A 79 -22.55 7.11 18.54
CA ASN A 79 -23.51 6.46 17.66
C ASN A 79 -24.09 7.45 16.64
N GLU A 80 -24.39 8.68 17.05
CA GLU A 80 -24.87 9.72 16.13
C GLU A 80 -23.83 10.10 15.08
N ILE A 81 -22.58 10.35 15.49
CA ILE A 81 -21.48 10.68 14.57
C ILE A 81 -21.19 9.51 13.64
N LYS A 82 -21.11 8.28 14.18
CA LYS A 82 -20.89 7.05 13.42
C LYS A 82 -21.94 6.91 12.32
N LYS A 83 -23.24 7.05 12.65
CA LYS A 83 -24.34 6.98 11.69
C LYS A 83 -24.18 8.02 10.57
N LYS A 84 -23.92 9.29 10.92
CA LYS A 84 -23.71 10.38 9.94
C LYS A 84 -22.52 10.08 9.01
N ILE A 85 -21.42 9.56 9.54
CA ILE A 85 -20.24 9.20 8.75
C ILE A 85 -20.57 8.05 7.79
N LEU A 86 -21.19 6.98 8.26
CA LEU A 86 -21.53 5.82 7.43
C LEU A 86 -22.47 6.20 6.28
N GLU A 87 -23.53 6.97 6.56
CA GLU A 87 -24.44 7.51 5.53
C GLU A 87 -23.69 8.33 4.48
N ARG A 88 -22.68 9.11 4.90
CA ARG A 88 -21.85 9.90 3.99
C ARG A 88 -20.94 9.04 3.12
N LEU A 89 -20.40 7.95 3.66
CA LEU A 89 -19.55 7.02 2.91
C LEU A 89 -20.38 6.24 1.88
N GLU A 90 -21.60 5.85 2.23
CA GLU A 90 -22.52 5.16 1.33
C GLU A 90 -22.91 6.01 0.12
N LYS A 91 -23.15 7.31 0.32
CA LYS A 91 -23.46 8.25 -0.78
C LYS A 91 -22.28 8.47 -1.73
N ASN A 92 -21.05 8.27 -1.28
CA ASN A 92 -19.83 8.55 -2.04
C ASN A 92 -19.15 7.26 -2.55
N ARG A 93 -19.82 6.52 -3.42
CA ARG A 93 -19.27 5.28 -4.02
C ARG A 93 -18.17 5.59 -5.03
N LYS A 94 -16.92 5.51 -4.58
CA LYS A 94 -15.71 5.58 -5.43
C LYS A 94 -15.20 4.20 -5.81
N LEU A 95 -14.49 4.12 -6.93
CA LEU A 95 -13.70 2.95 -7.29
C LEU A 95 -12.37 2.96 -6.54
N PHE A 96 -12.18 1.94 -5.72
CA PHE A 96 -10.92 1.65 -5.04
C PHE A 96 -10.06 0.73 -5.90
N VAL A 97 -8.83 1.14 -6.15
CA VAL A 97 -7.82 0.35 -6.87
C VAL A 97 -6.53 0.32 -6.06
N THR A 98 -5.71 -0.69 -6.28
CA THR A 98 -4.37 -0.73 -5.68
C THR A 98 -3.33 -0.04 -6.55
N PRO A 99 -2.21 0.44 -5.98
CA PRO A 99 -1.06 0.89 -6.77
C PRO A 99 -0.63 -0.14 -7.81
N LEU A 100 -0.64 -1.44 -7.45
CA LEU A 100 -0.39 -2.53 -8.38
C LEU A 100 -1.43 -2.63 -9.51
N ASP A 101 -2.72 -2.39 -9.24
CA ASP A 101 -3.74 -2.36 -10.28
C ASP A 101 -3.45 -1.23 -11.30
N VAL A 102 -2.99 -0.05 -10.83
CA VAL A 102 -2.57 1.07 -11.68
C VAL A 102 -1.34 0.72 -12.52
N THR A 103 -0.34 0.09 -11.91
CA THR A 103 0.84 -0.41 -12.62
C THR A 103 0.49 -1.45 -13.67
N LYS A 104 -0.41 -2.39 -13.35
CA LYS A 104 -0.91 -3.39 -14.33
C LYS A 104 -1.65 -2.74 -15.49
N TYR A 105 -2.45 -1.70 -15.23
CA TYR A 105 -3.09 -0.93 -16.29
C TYR A 105 -2.07 -0.26 -17.21
N PHE A 106 -1.05 0.40 -16.63
CA PHE A 106 0.05 0.99 -17.38
C PHE A 106 0.75 -0.05 -18.26
N GLN A 107 1.02 -1.24 -17.72
CA GLN A 107 1.62 -2.33 -18.48
C GLN A 107 0.71 -2.80 -19.63
N CYS A 108 -0.57 -3.04 -19.36
CA CYS A 108 -1.54 -3.47 -20.37
C CYS A 108 -2.99 -3.30 -19.86
N PRO A 109 -3.77 -2.37 -20.43
CA PRO A 109 -5.18 -2.18 -20.05
C PRO A 109 -6.01 -3.45 -20.19
N ARG A 110 -5.79 -4.23 -21.26
CA ARG A 110 -6.46 -5.52 -21.47
C ARG A 110 -6.09 -6.58 -20.45
N ARG A 111 -4.86 -6.60 -19.95
CA ARG A 111 -4.47 -7.52 -18.88
C ARG A 111 -5.27 -7.21 -17.62
N LEU A 112 -5.31 -5.94 -17.19
CA LEU A 112 -6.09 -5.55 -16.01
C LEU A 112 -7.58 -5.90 -16.19
N TRP A 113 -8.15 -5.58 -17.35
CA TRP A 113 -9.56 -5.86 -17.65
C TRP A 113 -9.90 -7.34 -17.60
N LEU A 114 -9.09 -8.20 -18.24
CA LEU A 114 -9.29 -9.65 -18.18
C LEU A 114 -9.16 -10.20 -16.75
N GLU A 115 -8.20 -9.69 -15.98
CA GLU A 115 -7.91 -10.19 -14.62
C GLU A 115 -8.96 -9.75 -13.59
N LYS A 116 -9.50 -8.52 -13.71
CA LYS A 116 -10.31 -7.89 -12.66
C LYS A 116 -11.79 -7.72 -13.01
N ILE A 117 -12.13 -7.70 -14.30
CA ILE A 117 -13.51 -7.44 -14.74
C ILE A 117 -14.11 -8.72 -15.32
N VAL A 118 -13.41 -9.35 -16.27
CA VAL A 118 -13.87 -10.64 -16.85
C VAL A 118 -13.59 -11.80 -15.90
N LEU A 119 -12.71 -11.61 -14.92
CA LEU A 119 -12.26 -12.66 -13.99
C LEU A 119 -11.69 -13.89 -14.72
N ALA A 120 -11.08 -13.67 -15.88
CA ALA A 120 -10.45 -14.69 -16.71
C ALA A 120 -9.09 -15.14 -16.14
N LYS A 121 -8.96 -15.21 -14.81
CA LYS A 121 -7.74 -15.66 -14.15
C LYS A 121 -7.49 -17.11 -14.51
N GLN A 122 -6.39 -17.34 -15.21
CA GLN A 122 -5.82 -18.69 -15.32
C GLN A 122 -4.86 -18.87 -14.15
N TYR A 123 -4.87 -20.07 -13.57
CA TYR A 123 -3.95 -20.41 -12.49
C TYR A 123 -2.51 -20.14 -12.97
N LYS A 124 -1.82 -19.24 -12.26
CA LYS A 124 -0.38 -19.15 -12.36
C LYS A 124 0.19 -20.31 -11.56
N GLU A 125 0.87 -21.23 -12.22
CA GLU A 125 1.77 -22.13 -11.51
C GLU A 125 2.80 -21.27 -10.76
N LYS A 126 2.82 -21.41 -9.44
CA LYS A 126 3.84 -20.76 -8.61
C LYS A 126 5.10 -21.60 -8.71
N VAL A 127 6.02 -21.17 -9.57
CA VAL A 127 7.37 -21.72 -9.71
C VAL A 127 8.29 -21.18 -8.61
N GLY A 128 9.35 -21.91 -8.25
CA GLY A 128 10.27 -21.62 -7.12
C GLY A 128 10.60 -20.13 -6.89
N LYS A 129 10.93 -19.37 -7.94
CA LYS A 129 11.24 -17.92 -7.83
C LYS A 129 10.11 -17.05 -7.24
N VAL A 130 8.85 -17.46 -7.41
CA VAL A 130 7.71 -16.77 -6.80
C VAL A 130 7.73 -17.00 -5.29
N TRP A 131 7.98 -18.24 -4.86
CA TRP A 131 8.06 -18.59 -3.44
C TRP A 131 9.28 -17.97 -2.76
N ASP A 132 10.41 -17.88 -3.47
CA ASP A 132 11.60 -17.18 -3.00
C ASP A 132 11.31 -15.71 -2.71
N GLY A 133 10.60 -15.03 -3.62
CA GLY A 133 10.15 -13.66 -3.39
C GLY A 133 9.22 -13.55 -2.18
N GLU A 134 8.22 -14.41 -2.07
CA GLU A 134 7.29 -14.43 -0.92
C GLU A 134 8.00 -14.70 0.41
N LEU A 135 9.03 -15.56 0.41
CA LEU A 135 9.88 -15.81 1.57
C LEU A 135 10.61 -14.53 1.99
N VAL A 136 11.20 -13.80 1.05
CA VAL A 136 11.94 -12.56 1.35
C VAL A 136 11.01 -11.49 1.92
N HIS A 137 9.83 -11.29 1.34
CA HIS A 137 8.84 -10.35 1.89
C HIS A 137 8.41 -10.75 3.32
N TYR A 138 8.17 -12.05 3.55
CA TYR A 138 7.75 -12.54 4.85
C TYR A 138 8.85 -12.45 5.91
N ALA A 139 10.09 -12.78 5.56
CA ALA A 139 11.25 -12.62 6.45
C ALA A 139 11.45 -11.13 6.80
N THR A 140 11.33 -10.24 5.81
CA THR A 140 11.40 -8.78 6.04
C THR A 140 10.29 -8.32 6.97
N HIS A 141 9.06 -8.79 6.76
CA HIS A 141 7.94 -8.49 7.65
C HIS A 141 8.22 -8.90 9.10
N LEU A 142 8.61 -10.17 9.31
CA LEU A 142 8.93 -10.71 10.63
C LEU A 142 10.06 -9.94 11.32
N PHE A 143 11.09 -9.57 10.56
CA PHE A 143 12.18 -8.74 11.05
C PHE A 143 11.64 -7.39 11.55
N ILE A 144 10.92 -6.65 10.72
CA ILE A 144 10.41 -5.31 11.06
C ILE A 144 9.46 -5.34 12.27
N VAL A 145 8.51 -6.28 12.33
CA VAL A 145 7.52 -6.31 13.43
C VAL A 145 8.09 -6.73 14.79
N ASN A 146 9.29 -7.33 14.79
CA ASN A 146 9.99 -7.74 16.01
C ASN A 146 11.15 -6.81 16.38
N ARG A 147 11.44 -5.77 15.59
CA ARG A 147 12.42 -4.73 15.94
C ARG A 147 12.12 -4.15 17.32
N GLY A 148 13.17 -4.01 18.13
CA GLY A 148 13.11 -3.45 19.48
C GLY A 148 12.57 -4.39 20.55
N LYS A 149 12.27 -5.65 20.23
CA LYS A 149 11.85 -6.66 21.22
C LYS A 149 13.00 -7.50 21.78
N ASP A 150 14.10 -7.59 21.04
CA ASP A 150 15.30 -8.37 21.39
C ASP A 150 16.52 -7.80 20.63
N GLU A 151 17.66 -8.45 20.77
CA GLU A 151 18.89 -8.20 20.00
C GLU A 151 18.66 -8.42 18.50
N ILE A 152 19.24 -7.54 17.67
CA ILE A 152 19.02 -7.56 16.21
C ILE A 152 19.45 -8.89 15.56
N SER A 153 20.56 -9.47 16.00
CA SER A 153 21.06 -10.78 15.56
C SER A 153 19.99 -11.87 15.72
N LYS A 154 19.45 -12.01 16.93
CA LYS A 154 18.37 -12.96 17.25
C LYS A 154 17.09 -12.68 16.49
N ILE A 155 16.72 -11.41 16.29
CA ILE A 155 15.53 -11.06 15.51
C ILE A 155 15.68 -11.52 14.06
N ILE A 156 16.85 -11.29 13.45
CA ILE A 156 17.14 -11.71 12.07
C ILE A 156 17.11 -13.23 11.96
N GLU A 157 17.80 -13.94 12.84
CA GLU A 157 17.82 -15.41 12.87
C GLU A 157 16.40 -15.99 12.97
N ASN A 158 15.64 -15.54 13.97
CA ASN A 158 14.26 -15.98 14.19
C ASN A 158 13.34 -15.68 12.98
N ALA A 159 13.50 -14.51 12.36
CA ALA A 159 12.71 -14.12 11.19
C ALA A 159 12.99 -15.03 9.99
N VAL A 160 14.27 -15.37 9.76
CA VAL A 160 14.68 -16.27 8.68
C VAL A 160 14.21 -17.69 8.95
N GLU A 161 14.39 -18.22 10.16
CA GLU A 161 13.93 -19.56 10.52
C GLU A 161 12.43 -19.75 10.29
N GLN A 162 11.62 -18.84 10.83
CA GLN A 162 10.17 -18.88 10.65
C GLN A 162 9.76 -18.76 9.17
N ALA A 163 10.46 -17.95 8.39
CA ALA A 163 10.18 -17.82 6.96
C ALA A 163 10.54 -19.09 6.19
N PHE A 164 11.70 -19.69 6.46
CA PHE A 164 12.11 -20.95 5.83
C PHE A 164 11.18 -22.11 6.17
N GLU A 165 10.73 -22.22 7.42
CA GLU A 165 9.78 -23.27 7.80
C GLU A 165 8.43 -23.10 7.11
N LYS A 166 7.92 -21.86 6.99
CA LYS A 166 6.65 -21.59 6.30
C LYS A 166 6.67 -21.97 4.81
N TYR A 167 7.81 -21.78 4.13
CA TYR A 167 7.96 -22.05 2.70
C TYR A 167 8.81 -23.28 2.39
N LYS A 168 8.95 -24.19 3.36
CA LYS A 168 9.67 -25.45 3.25
C LYS A 168 9.26 -26.22 2.00
N ASN A 169 10.25 -26.80 1.31
CA ASN A 169 10.11 -27.55 0.06
C ASN A 169 9.56 -26.76 -1.15
N LYS A 170 9.44 -25.42 -1.06
CA LYS A 170 8.96 -24.57 -2.17
C LYS A 170 10.00 -23.57 -2.68
N ILE A 171 11.05 -23.36 -1.91
CA ILE A 171 12.07 -22.33 -2.09
C ILE A 171 13.38 -22.93 -2.63
N THR A 172 14.19 -22.07 -3.24
CA THR A 172 15.52 -22.40 -3.74
C THR A 172 16.62 -21.51 -3.16
N LEU A 173 16.26 -20.56 -2.27
CA LEU A 173 17.21 -19.68 -1.60
C LEU A 173 17.95 -20.36 -0.45
N GLU A 174 19.20 -19.92 -0.25
CA GLU A 174 20.02 -20.20 0.92
C GLU A 174 19.68 -19.24 2.07
N LYS A 175 19.80 -19.72 3.31
CA LYS A 175 19.44 -18.93 4.51
C LYS A 175 20.34 -17.72 4.66
N GLU A 176 21.63 -17.90 4.43
CA GLU A 176 22.71 -16.93 4.57
C GLU A 176 22.42 -15.68 3.73
N ARG A 177 21.94 -15.87 2.48
CA ARG A 177 21.56 -14.76 1.60
C ARG A 177 20.42 -13.90 2.15
N VAL A 178 19.49 -14.51 2.88
CA VAL A 178 18.36 -13.79 3.49
C VAL A 178 18.82 -13.09 4.76
N ILE A 179 19.71 -13.71 5.53
CA ILE A 179 20.36 -13.08 6.70
C ILE A 179 21.12 -11.82 6.28
N ASP A 180 21.99 -11.92 5.28
CA ASP A 180 22.77 -10.79 4.75
C ASP A 180 21.88 -9.64 4.25
N PHE A 181 20.76 -10.00 3.62
CA PHE A 181 19.77 -9.03 3.17
C PHE A 181 19.05 -8.32 4.33
N LEU A 182 18.69 -9.03 5.40
CA LEU A 182 18.06 -8.38 6.55
C LEU A 182 19.04 -7.48 7.30
N TRP A 183 20.32 -7.85 7.35
CA TRP A 183 21.38 -6.96 7.87
C TRP A 183 21.54 -5.70 7.03
N SER A 184 21.49 -5.78 5.70
CA SER A 184 21.56 -4.60 4.86
C SER A 184 20.37 -3.67 5.05
N ILE A 185 19.16 -4.22 5.24
CA ILE A 185 17.98 -3.44 5.61
C ILE A 185 18.21 -2.76 6.97
N ASP A 186 18.71 -3.46 7.99
CA ASP A 186 18.98 -2.85 9.29
C ASP A 186 19.93 -1.64 9.20
N ASN A 187 21.04 -1.82 8.47
CA ASN A 187 22.04 -0.78 8.26
C ASN A 187 21.44 0.41 7.53
N PHE A 188 20.73 0.17 6.43
CA PHE A 188 20.03 1.20 5.67
C PHE A 188 19.05 1.99 6.56
N LEU A 189 18.26 1.31 7.39
CA LEU A 189 17.29 1.96 8.27
C LEU A 189 17.96 2.87 9.30
N LYS A 190 19.14 2.49 9.80
CA LYS A 190 19.96 3.28 10.72
C LYS A 190 20.57 4.50 10.03
N GLU A 191 21.19 4.29 8.85
CA GLU A 191 21.82 5.34 8.05
C GLU A 191 20.83 6.46 7.67
N GLU A 192 19.61 6.08 7.28
CA GLU A 192 18.55 7.01 6.93
C GLU A 192 17.79 7.62 8.13
N ASN A 193 18.22 7.33 9.36
CA ASN A 193 17.64 7.87 10.60
C ASN A 193 16.14 7.59 10.77
N PHE A 194 15.68 6.38 10.45
CA PHE A 194 14.30 5.97 10.73
C PHE A 194 14.09 5.73 12.23
N GLU A 195 13.07 6.38 12.79
CA GLU A 195 12.68 6.26 14.19
C GLU A 195 11.55 5.24 14.37
N ILE A 196 10.51 5.32 13.54
CA ILE A 196 9.34 4.44 13.60
C ILE A 196 9.19 3.72 12.27
N ILE A 197 9.01 2.40 12.34
CA ILE A 197 8.88 1.57 11.15
C ILE A 197 7.67 0.66 11.32
N PHE A 198 6.85 0.60 10.28
CA PHE A 198 5.74 -0.34 10.17
C PHE A 198 5.97 -1.24 8.98
N SER A 199 5.65 -2.53 9.13
CA SER A 199 5.57 -3.43 7.99
C SER A 199 4.11 -3.73 7.67
N GLU A 200 3.83 -3.83 6.37
CA GLU A 200 2.65 -4.52 5.88
C GLU A 200 1.31 -3.95 6.41
N LYS A 201 1.25 -2.62 6.61
CA LYS A 201 0.02 -1.95 7.06
C LYS A 201 -0.90 -1.68 5.89
N GLN A 202 -2.16 -2.12 6.01
CA GLN A 202 -3.18 -1.77 5.03
C GLN A 202 -3.58 -0.30 5.19
N LEU A 203 -3.41 0.47 4.12
CA LEU A 203 -3.81 1.87 4.03
C LEU A 203 -4.91 2.06 3.00
N GLU A 204 -5.85 2.96 3.30
CA GLU A 204 -6.94 3.35 2.42
C GLU A 204 -7.09 4.87 2.39
N SER A 205 -7.20 5.44 1.19
CA SER A 205 -7.63 6.82 1.00
C SER A 205 -8.99 6.83 0.34
N ILE A 206 -10.01 7.17 1.13
CA ILE A 206 -11.39 7.38 0.70
C ILE A 206 -11.45 8.56 -0.26
N LYS A 207 -10.67 9.62 0.01
CA LYS A 207 -10.62 10.83 -0.82
C LYS A 207 -10.31 10.52 -2.29
N ILE A 208 -9.25 9.76 -2.55
CA ILE A 208 -8.79 9.46 -3.91
C ILE A 208 -9.19 8.08 -4.40
N GLY A 209 -9.74 7.20 -3.57
CA GLY A 209 -10.14 5.84 -3.94
C GLY A 209 -8.93 4.93 -4.19
N LEU A 210 -7.94 4.97 -3.30
CA LEU A 210 -6.80 4.05 -3.31
C LEU A 210 -6.82 3.17 -2.07
N VAL A 211 -6.38 1.94 -2.23
CA VAL A 211 -6.16 0.99 -1.13
C VAL A 211 -4.90 0.18 -1.42
N GLY A 212 -4.08 -0.09 -0.43
CA GLY A 212 -2.84 -0.84 -0.62
C GLY A 212 -2.19 -1.21 0.69
N LYS A 213 -1.12 -1.97 0.58
CA LYS A 213 -0.35 -2.48 1.71
C LYS A 213 1.12 -2.30 1.36
N PRO A 214 1.72 -1.13 1.62
CA PRO A 214 3.16 -0.94 1.44
C PRO A 214 3.92 -1.98 2.25
N ASP A 215 5.05 -2.47 1.72
CA ASP A 215 5.86 -3.47 2.44
C ASP A 215 6.40 -2.90 3.74
N ILE A 216 6.94 -1.68 3.66
CA ILE A 216 7.48 -0.94 4.80
C ILE A 216 7.02 0.53 4.71
N ILE A 217 6.69 1.10 5.86
CA ILE A 217 6.46 2.53 6.05
C ILE A 217 7.46 3.00 7.11
N GLY A 218 8.29 3.98 6.78
CA GLY A 218 9.26 4.57 7.70
C GLY A 218 8.91 6.01 8.06
N ILE A 219 9.10 6.38 9.32
CA ILE A 219 9.07 7.76 9.81
C ILE A 219 10.48 8.09 10.30
N LYS A 220 11.11 9.09 9.67
CA LYS A 220 12.44 9.62 10.05
C LYS A 220 12.33 10.49 11.30
N LYS A 221 13.45 10.70 12.01
CA LYS A 221 13.53 11.55 13.21
C LYS A 221 13.06 13.01 12.99
N ASP A 222 13.18 13.52 11.77
CA ASP A 222 12.69 14.84 11.37
C ASP A 222 11.17 14.87 11.08
N GLY A 223 10.50 13.72 11.19
CA GLY A 223 9.08 13.54 10.94
C GLY A 223 8.72 13.27 9.48
N ASN A 224 9.69 13.18 8.56
CA ASN A 224 9.46 12.78 7.18
C ASN A 224 8.99 11.33 7.11
N VAL A 225 7.99 11.07 6.26
CA VAL A 225 7.39 9.74 6.12
C VAL A 225 7.66 9.21 4.71
N VAL A 226 8.02 7.93 4.60
CA VAL A 226 8.35 7.30 3.32
C VAL A 226 7.68 5.93 3.20
N ALA A 227 7.38 5.56 1.96
CA ALA A 227 7.05 4.19 1.59
C ALA A 227 8.32 3.48 1.08
N MET A 228 8.47 2.20 1.40
CA MET A 228 9.52 1.35 0.84
C MET A 228 8.93 0.03 0.33
N ASP A 229 9.45 -0.42 -0.80
CA ASP A 229 8.98 -1.57 -1.56
C ASP A 229 10.14 -2.54 -1.79
N VAL A 230 9.98 -3.77 -1.33
CA VAL A 230 10.98 -4.83 -1.44
C VAL A 230 10.80 -5.54 -2.77
N LYS A 231 11.90 -5.76 -3.49
CA LYS A 231 11.90 -6.46 -4.78
C LYS A 231 12.85 -7.63 -4.73
N PHE A 232 12.31 -8.80 -5.05
CA PHE A 232 13.12 -10.01 -5.15
C PHE A 232 14.25 -9.91 -6.19
N GLY A 233 14.02 -9.20 -7.30
CA GLY A 233 14.97 -9.07 -8.40
C GLY A 233 16.14 -8.12 -8.15
N GLU A 234 16.85 -7.77 -9.21
CA GLU A 234 17.97 -6.84 -9.24
C GLU A 234 17.61 -5.50 -9.91
N ILE A 235 18.41 -4.47 -9.67
CA ILE A 235 18.35 -3.22 -10.42
C ILE A 235 18.77 -3.49 -11.86
N GLY A 236 17.92 -3.11 -12.82
CA GLY A 236 18.24 -3.31 -14.24
C GLY A 236 19.39 -2.41 -14.69
N LYS A 237 20.18 -2.87 -15.68
CA LYS A 237 21.26 -2.06 -16.31
C LYS A 237 20.80 -0.70 -16.85
N LYS A 238 19.50 -0.55 -17.16
CA LYS A 238 18.88 0.70 -17.64
C LYS A 238 18.22 1.52 -16.52
N GLY A 239 18.55 1.22 -15.27
CA GLY A 239 17.94 1.82 -14.10
C GLY A 239 16.61 1.18 -13.69
N ILE A 240 15.86 1.93 -12.88
CA ILE A 240 14.60 1.51 -12.28
C ILE A 240 13.51 1.40 -13.35
N LYS A 241 12.76 0.30 -13.33
CA LYS A 241 11.65 0.08 -14.25
C LYS A 241 10.51 1.06 -13.97
N LYS A 242 9.94 1.68 -15.02
CA LYS A 242 8.83 2.63 -14.89
C LYS A 242 7.61 2.01 -14.18
N GLU A 243 7.36 0.71 -14.34
CA GLU A 243 6.32 0.01 -13.58
C GLU A 243 6.57 -0.02 -12.06
N HIS A 244 7.82 -0.12 -11.60
CA HIS A 244 8.17 -0.04 -10.18
C HIS A 244 7.96 1.39 -9.67
N LEU A 245 8.38 2.39 -10.44
CA LEU A 245 8.16 3.80 -10.10
C LEU A 245 6.67 4.12 -9.91
N ILE A 246 5.82 3.72 -10.87
CA ILE A 246 4.37 3.97 -10.78
C ILE A 246 3.75 3.29 -9.55
N GLN A 247 4.18 2.07 -9.22
CA GLN A 247 3.68 1.39 -8.01
C GLN A 247 4.07 2.17 -6.76
N ASN A 248 5.33 2.56 -6.65
CA ASN A 248 5.87 3.25 -5.48
C ASN A 248 5.27 4.65 -5.31
N ILE A 249 5.03 5.40 -6.39
CA ILE A 249 4.28 6.67 -6.35
C ILE A 249 2.88 6.45 -5.75
N GLY A 250 2.19 5.37 -6.14
CA GLY A 250 0.88 5.04 -5.60
C GLY A 250 0.90 4.67 -4.11
N GLU A 251 1.94 3.98 -3.66
CA GLU A 251 2.15 3.64 -2.24
C GLU A 251 2.52 4.87 -1.42
N SER A 252 3.40 5.75 -1.94
CA SER A 252 3.69 7.05 -1.33
C SER A 252 2.45 7.93 -1.21
N LEU A 253 1.55 7.93 -2.21
CA LEU A 253 0.26 8.63 -2.09
C LEU A 253 -0.62 8.07 -0.96
N LEU A 254 -0.62 6.75 -0.71
CA LEU A 254 -1.35 6.17 0.42
C LEU A 254 -0.77 6.63 1.76
N VAL A 255 0.55 6.59 1.89
CA VAL A 255 1.28 7.05 3.07
C VAL A 255 1.05 8.56 3.30
N GLU A 256 1.21 9.39 2.27
CA GLU A 256 0.94 10.83 2.29
C GLU A 256 -0.48 11.14 2.75
N ASN A 257 -1.48 10.43 2.20
CA ASN A 257 -2.87 10.65 2.56
C ASN A 257 -3.18 10.21 3.99
N PHE A 258 -2.55 9.14 4.48
CA PHE A 258 -2.74 8.69 5.85
C PHE A 258 -2.13 9.69 6.85
N PHE A 259 -0.84 10.00 6.69
CA PHE A 259 -0.08 10.84 7.63
C PHE A 259 -0.32 12.35 7.45
N ARG A 260 -0.99 12.78 6.38
CA ARG A 260 -1.21 14.20 6.04
C ARG A 260 0.08 15.01 5.92
N LYS A 261 1.15 14.35 5.48
CA LYS A 261 2.47 14.92 5.24
C LYS A 261 2.88 14.63 3.81
N GLU A 262 3.48 15.59 3.15
CA GLU A 262 4.00 15.42 1.81
C GLU A 262 5.07 14.32 1.80
N VAL A 263 4.97 13.42 0.82
CA VAL A 263 5.97 12.37 0.59
C VAL A 263 6.72 12.69 -0.69
N ASN A 264 7.96 13.16 -0.52
CA ASN A 264 8.83 13.61 -1.62
C ASN A 264 9.88 12.58 -2.04
N GLU A 265 9.94 11.45 -1.34
CA GLU A 265 10.83 10.34 -1.70
C GLU A 265 10.21 8.98 -1.34
N CYS A 266 10.72 7.92 -1.99
CA CYS A 266 10.48 6.54 -1.62
C CYS A 266 11.70 5.67 -1.92
N PHE A 267 11.71 4.46 -1.39
CA PHE A 267 12.84 3.54 -1.53
C PHE A 267 12.42 2.22 -2.17
N LEU A 268 13.25 1.75 -3.10
CA LEU A 268 13.18 0.39 -3.64
C LEU A 268 14.36 -0.41 -3.12
N ILE A 269 14.07 -1.51 -2.42
CA ILE A 269 15.08 -2.37 -1.80
C ILE A 269 15.14 -3.68 -2.58
N TYR A 270 16.26 -3.95 -3.26
CA TYR A 270 16.44 -5.08 -4.15
C TYR A 270 17.22 -6.20 -3.47
N PHE A 271 16.57 -7.35 -3.29
CA PHE A 271 17.15 -8.55 -2.67
C PHE A 271 18.33 -9.10 -3.47
N SER A 272 18.15 -9.36 -4.78
CA SER A 272 19.16 -10.09 -5.56
C SER A 272 20.50 -9.35 -5.65
N SER A 273 20.47 -8.03 -5.67
CA SER A 273 21.67 -7.17 -5.76
C SER A 273 22.07 -6.53 -4.43
N ASN A 274 21.33 -6.80 -3.34
CA ASN A 274 21.44 -6.14 -2.04
C ASN A 274 21.54 -4.60 -2.15
N ALA A 275 20.76 -4.01 -3.06
CA ALA A 275 20.88 -2.62 -3.44
C ALA A 275 19.62 -1.83 -3.07
N THR A 276 19.79 -0.62 -2.55
CA THR A 276 18.69 0.29 -2.26
C THR A 276 18.74 1.47 -3.22
N ALA A 277 17.60 1.81 -3.80
CA ALA A 277 17.47 2.97 -4.67
C ALA A 277 16.48 3.97 -4.08
N SER A 278 16.96 5.20 -3.81
CA SER A 278 16.12 6.34 -3.48
C SER A 278 15.50 6.92 -4.75
N ILE A 279 14.21 7.23 -4.70
CA ILE A 279 13.45 7.82 -5.80
C ILE A 279 12.83 9.11 -5.29
N GLN A 280 13.17 10.22 -5.92
CA GLN A 280 12.50 11.50 -5.69
C GLN A 280 11.13 11.50 -6.38
N ILE A 281 10.11 11.95 -5.65
CA ILE A 281 8.72 12.03 -6.09
C ILE A 281 8.33 13.50 -6.11
N ASN A 282 7.85 13.98 -7.25
CA ASN A 282 7.29 15.33 -7.36
C ASN A 282 5.80 15.30 -7.71
N GLU A 283 5.18 16.48 -7.69
CA GLU A 283 3.75 16.65 -8.00
C GLU A 283 3.36 16.20 -9.42
N LYS A 284 4.28 16.27 -10.40
CA LYS A 284 4.02 15.80 -11.76
C LYS A 284 3.86 14.27 -11.78
N ASP A 285 4.70 13.56 -11.03
CA ASP A 285 4.64 12.10 -10.90
C ASP A 285 3.32 11.65 -10.26
N LYS A 286 2.93 12.31 -9.15
CA LYS A 286 1.65 12.08 -8.47
C LYS A 286 0.46 12.33 -9.42
N LYS A 287 0.51 13.41 -10.22
CA LYS A 287 -0.52 13.72 -11.24
C LYS A 287 -0.56 12.68 -12.35
N GLU A 288 0.57 12.16 -12.82
CA GLU A 288 0.61 11.08 -13.83
C GLU A 288 -0.04 9.80 -13.30
N PHE A 289 0.28 9.41 -12.07
CA PHE A 289 -0.35 8.26 -11.40
C PHE A 289 -1.87 8.43 -11.31
N LEU A 290 -2.36 9.59 -10.83
CA LEU A 290 -3.78 9.86 -10.71
C LEU A 290 -4.49 9.89 -12.07
N LYS A 291 -3.80 10.30 -13.15
CA LYS A 291 -4.34 10.23 -14.53
C LYS A 291 -4.52 8.78 -14.99
N LEU A 292 -3.58 7.89 -14.69
CA LEU A 292 -3.70 6.46 -14.97
C LEU A 292 -4.88 5.86 -14.19
N LYS A 293 -5.00 6.18 -12.89
CA LYS A 293 -6.15 5.77 -12.06
C LYS A 293 -7.48 6.20 -12.66
N ARG A 294 -7.63 7.48 -13.04
CA ARG A 294 -8.85 7.99 -13.71
C ARG A 294 -9.15 7.26 -15.02
N SER A 295 -8.13 6.79 -15.71
CA SER A 295 -8.30 6.01 -16.94
C SER A 295 -8.85 4.60 -16.66
N ILE A 296 -8.53 4.02 -15.50
CA ILE A 296 -9.15 2.77 -15.02
C ILE A 296 -10.62 3.00 -14.67
N GLU A 297 -10.95 4.12 -14.00
CA GLU A 297 -12.34 4.46 -13.69
C GLU A 297 -13.19 4.59 -14.95
N LYS A 298 -12.63 5.19 -16.01
CA LYS A 298 -13.26 5.25 -17.34
C LYS A 298 -13.39 3.85 -17.95
N LEU A 299 -12.34 3.03 -17.88
CA LEU A 299 -12.34 1.66 -18.40
C LEU A 299 -13.48 0.82 -17.79
N VAL A 300 -13.65 0.87 -16.47
CA VAL A 300 -14.70 0.10 -15.76
C VAL A 300 -16.10 0.53 -16.18
N LYS A 301 -16.29 1.79 -16.57
CA LYS A 301 -17.57 2.30 -17.07
C LYS A 301 -17.81 1.98 -18.54
N THR A 302 -16.79 1.52 -19.26
CA THR A 302 -16.92 1.20 -20.69
C THR A 302 -17.25 -0.28 -20.88
N ASN A 303 -18.27 -0.57 -21.69
CA ASN A 303 -18.57 -1.94 -22.15
C ASN A 303 -17.68 -2.36 -23.34
N LYS A 304 -16.49 -1.76 -23.48
CA LYS A 304 -15.58 -1.98 -24.62
C LYS A 304 -14.37 -2.78 -24.16
N ILE A 305 -13.96 -3.76 -24.97
CA ILE A 305 -12.71 -4.49 -24.74
C ILE A 305 -11.54 -3.53 -24.98
N PRO A 306 -10.69 -3.26 -23.97
CA PRO A 306 -9.58 -2.33 -24.12
C PRO A 306 -8.48 -2.87 -25.06
N PRO A 307 -7.59 -1.98 -25.54
CA PRO A 307 -6.46 -2.39 -26.37
C PRO A 307 -5.42 -3.21 -25.57
N LYS A 308 -4.57 -3.93 -26.31
CA LYS A 308 -3.34 -4.55 -25.77
C LYS A 308 -2.37 -3.48 -25.27
N SER A 309 -1.29 -3.92 -24.64
CA SER A 309 -0.18 -3.06 -24.21
C SER A 309 0.35 -2.21 -25.36
N LYS A 310 0.64 -0.94 -25.06
CA LYS A 310 1.31 0.00 -25.96
C LYS A 310 2.80 0.16 -25.65
N LEU A 311 3.34 -0.63 -24.73
CA LEU A 311 4.75 -0.53 -24.35
C LEU A 311 5.65 -1.02 -25.49
N PRO A 312 6.85 -0.42 -25.67
CA PRO A 312 7.85 -0.94 -26.60
C PRO A 312 8.17 -2.41 -26.28
N ASN A 313 8.23 -3.27 -27.30
CA ASN A 313 8.50 -4.70 -27.14
C ASN A 313 7.52 -5.42 -26.19
N TYR A 314 6.25 -4.98 -26.11
CA TYR A 314 5.27 -5.55 -25.18
C TYR A 314 5.10 -7.07 -25.30
N ARG A 315 5.33 -7.66 -26.49
CA ARG A 315 5.26 -9.11 -26.67
C ARG A 315 6.23 -9.85 -25.75
N LYS A 316 7.48 -9.39 -25.68
CA LYS A 316 8.52 -9.94 -24.79
C LYS A 316 8.33 -9.47 -23.35
N ARG A 317 8.14 -8.16 -23.15
CA ARG A 317 8.10 -7.53 -21.81
C ARG A 317 6.85 -7.83 -21.00
N VAL A 318 5.71 -8.00 -21.66
CA VAL A 318 4.40 -8.10 -21.01
C VAL A 318 3.72 -9.42 -21.35
N CYS A 319 3.61 -9.78 -22.63
CA CYS A 319 2.81 -10.94 -23.04
C CYS A 319 3.45 -12.29 -22.69
N GLN A 320 4.78 -12.41 -22.75
CA GLN A 320 5.48 -13.69 -22.52
C GLN A 320 5.14 -14.34 -21.17
N GLY A 321 5.05 -13.55 -20.09
CA GLY A 321 4.66 -14.01 -18.74
C GLY A 321 3.21 -13.66 -18.35
N CYS A 322 2.36 -13.31 -19.32
CA CYS A 322 1.00 -12.87 -19.03
C CYS A 322 0.07 -14.08 -18.82
N HIS A 323 -0.34 -14.29 -17.58
CA HIS A 323 -1.28 -15.37 -17.21
C HIS A 323 -2.69 -15.28 -17.83
N VAL A 324 -3.07 -14.15 -18.44
CA VAL A 324 -4.33 -14.02 -19.19
C VAL A 324 -4.12 -14.05 -20.70
N ARG A 325 -2.94 -14.51 -21.15
CA ARG A 325 -2.55 -14.51 -22.57
C ARG A 325 -3.50 -15.35 -23.43
N LYS A 326 -3.85 -16.56 -23.00
CA LYS A 326 -4.76 -17.44 -23.77
C LYS A 326 -6.11 -16.76 -24.02
N SER A 327 -6.72 -16.18 -22.97
CA SER A 327 -7.97 -15.42 -23.12
C SER A 327 -7.82 -14.20 -24.04
N CYS A 328 -6.69 -13.51 -23.97
CA CYS A 328 -6.38 -12.39 -24.86
C CYS A 328 -6.21 -12.83 -26.33
N GLU A 329 -5.60 -13.98 -26.59
CA GLU A 329 -5.43 -14.56 -27.93
C GLU A 329 -6.77 -15.04 -28.48
N ASN A 330 -7.62 -15.68 -27.67
CA ASN A 330 -8.97 -16.09 -28.08
C ASN A 330 -9.79 -14.91 -28.60
N ILE A 331 -9.80 -13.77 -27.89
CA ILE A 331 -10.50 -12.55 -28.34
C ILE A 331 -10.03 -12.13 -29.75
N GLU A 332 -8.74 -12.29 -30.03
CA GLU A 332 -8.16 -11.87 -31.30
C GLU A 332 -8.41 -12.88 -32.41
N ASN A 333 -8.48 -14.16 -32.07
CA ASN A 333 -8.91 -15.21 -32.99
C ASN A 333 -10.37 -15.00 -33.40
N TYR A 334 -11.27 -14.75 -32.44
CA TYR A 334 -12.69 -14.46 -32.73
C TYR A 334 -12.87 -13.21 -33.59
N ARG A 335 -12.06 -12.17 -33.40
CA ARG A 335 -12.09 -10.95 -34.24
C ARG A 335 -11.68 -11.20 -35.69
N ARG A 336 -10.97 -12.29 -35.98
CA ARG A 336 -10.50 -12.65 -37.33
C ARG A 336 -11.50 -13.54 -38.07
N ILE A 337 -12.42 -14.17 -37.35
CA ILE A 337 -13.52 -14.92 -37.97
C ILE A 337 -14.44 -13.88 -38.61
N ARG A 338 -14.42 -13.80 -39.94
CA ARG A 338 -15.42 -13.08 -40.72
C ARG A 338 -16.64 -13.99 -40.81
N PHE A 339 -17.79 -13.50 -40.33
CA PHE A 339 -19.09 -14.11 -40.61
C PHE A 339 -19.58 -13.65 -41.97
#